data_AF-A0A969G8Y4-F1
#
_entry.id   AF-A0A969G8Y4-F1
#
_cell.length_a   1.000
_cell.length_b   1.000
_cell.length_c   1.000
_cell.angle_alpha   90.00
_cell.angle_beta   90.00
_cell.angle_gamma   90.00
#
_symmetry.space_group_name_H-M   'P 1'
#
loop_
_entity.id
_entity.type
_entity.pdbx_description
1 polymer ?
#
loop_
_entity_poly.entity_id
_entity_poly.type
_entity_poly.pdbx_seq_one_letter_code
_entity_poly.pdbx_strand_id
1 'polypeptide(L)'
;RKEGFYFIHNGQIPFTVTPPNAAKAGHINAITSIGASSKKDENYKIGKFGIGFKSVFQYTQTPYVYDENVAFRIRDLIVPELLDESSHPMRGKDETLFYFPFNHEKKEAKTAHFEIQSRLEVLRFPLLFLNNLTEIRWETDLTSGFYKIEIEPQKGQKTQKDFTKDVVFLKSIKQVGNKKKERKFC
;
A
#
# COMPACT_ATOMS: atom_id res chain seq x y z
N ARG A 1 -5.47 -9.65 -11.41
CA ARG A 1 -5.56 -10.42 -12.68
C ARG A 1 -4.96 -11.80 -12.45
N LYS A 2 -5.27 -12.80 -13.29
CA LYS A 2 -4.81 -14.20 -13.07
C LYS A 2 -3.30 -14.36 -12.96
N GLU A 3 -2.53 -13.61 -13.75
CA GLU A 3 -1.07 -13.76 -13.86
C GLU A 3 -0.27 -12.83 -12.93
N GLY A 4 -0.95 -11.93 -12.21
CA GLY A 4 -0.25 -11.01 -11.32
C GLY A 4 -1.13 -9.99 -10.62
N PHE A 5 -0.53 -9.37 -9.60
CA PHE A 5 -1.13 -8.34 -8.76
C PHE A 5 -0.60 -6.96 -9.16
N TYR A 6 -1.52 -6.02 -9.36
CA TYR A 6 -1.22 -4.63 -9.68
C TYR A 6 -1.62 -3.79 -8.48
N PHE A 7 -0.70 -2.98 -7.98
CA PHE A 7 -0.94 -2.04 -6.90
C PHE A 7 -0.59 -0.64 -7.38
N ILE A 8 -1.59 0.23 -7.46
CA ILE A 8 -1.47 1.57 -8.01
C ILE A 8 -1.85 2.56 -6.93
N HIS A 9 -1.06 3.62 -6.76
CA HIS A 9 -1.36 4.69 -5.81
C HIS A 9 -0.95 6.06 -6.35
N ASN A 10 -1.63 7.10 -5.89
CA ASN A 10 -1.42 8.51 -6.22
C ASN A 10 -0.55 9.21 -5.16
N GLY A 11 0.54 8.57 -4.75
CA GLY A 11 1.43 9.12 -3.73
C GLY A 11 2.25 10.27 -4.31
N GLN A 12 2.42 11.35 -3.55
CA GLN A 12 3.13 12.54 -4.06
C GLN A 12 4.65 12.49 -3.95
N ILE A 13 5.20 11.43 -3.34
CA ILE A 13 6.64 11.30 -3.12
C ILE A 13 7.19 10.33 -4.17
N PRO A 14 7.95 10.81 -5.17
CA PRO A 14 8.53 9.95 -6.18
C PRO A 14 9.67 9.09 -5.62
N PHE A 15 9.98 7.99 -6.30
CA PHE A 15 11.11 7.14 -6.01
C PHE A 15 12.42 7.90 -6.21
N THR A 16 13.32 7.74 -5.24
CA THR A 16 14.63 8.38 -5.23
C THR A 16 15.72 7.34 -5.05
N VAL A 17 16.88 7.62 -5.63
CA VAL A 17 18.12 6.88 -5.40
C VAL A 17 19.12 7.83 -4.73
N THR A 18 19.85 7.32 -3.75
CA THR A 18 20.93 8.06 -3.08
C THR A 18 22.25 7.32 -3.24
N PRO A 19 23.39 8.04 -3.23
CA PRO A 19 24.70 7.40 -3.20
C PRO A 19 24.86 6.46 -1.99
N PRO A 20 25.80 5.49 -2.07
CA PRO A 20 26.21 4.72 -0.91
C PRO A 20 26.61 5.64 0.26
N ASN A 21 26.29 5.26 1.49
CA ASN A 21 26.60 5.98 2.72
C ASN A 21 25.92 7.35 2.90
N ALA A 22 24.92 7.70 2.09
CA ALA A 22 24.07 8.85 2.36
C ALA A 22 23.40 8.73 3.74
N ALA A 23 23.33 9.83 4.49
CA ALA A 23 22.75 9.85 5.84
C ALA A 23 21.28 9.35 5.87
N LYS A 24 20.55 9.55 4.77
CA LYS A 24 19.21 9.02 4.54
C LYS A 24 19.20 8.24 3.23
N ALA A 25 18.82 6.97 3.31
CA ALA A 25 18.64 6.13 2.12
C ALA A 25 17.45 6.62 1.28
N GLY A 26 17.66 6.70 -0.04
CA GLY A 26 16.60 6.88 -1.02
C GLY A 26 15.60 5.72 -1.02
N HIS A 27 14.45 5.92 -1.67
CA HIS A 27 13.39 4.92 -1.70
C HIS A 27 13.84 3.60 -2.33
N ILE A 28 14.58 3.64 -3.44
CA ILE A 28 15.09 2.44 -4.11
C ILE A 28 16.06 1.71 -3.18
N ASN A 29 17.04 2.44 -2.60
CA ASN A 29 18.00 1.88 -1.65
C ASN A 29 17.30 1.22 -0.44
N ALA A 30 16.22 1.83 0.06
CA ALA A 30 15.50 1.33 1.22
C ALA A 30 14.79 0.00 0.93
N ILE A 31 14.09 -0.11 -0.21
CA ILE A 31 13.33 -1.33 -0.54
C ILE A 31 14.22 -2.49 -1.00
N THR A 32 15.42 -2.20 -1.50
CA THR A 32 16.42 -3.21 -1.89
C THR A 32 17.39 -3.58 -0.77
N SER A 33 17.34 -2.90 0.38
CA SER A 33 18.29 -3.16 1.47
C SER A 33 18.03 -4.47 2.24
N ILE A 34 19.10 -5.06 2.77
CA ILE A 34 19.03 -6.13 3.77
C ILE A 34 19.06 -5.50 5.16
N GLY A 35 17.93 -5.53 5.88
CA GLY A 35 17.89 -5.22 7.32
C GLY A 35 18.14 -3.76 7.70
N ALA A 36 18.25 -2.84 6.74
CA ALA A 36 18.44 -1.41 6.99
C ALA A 36 17.10 -0.67 6.88
N SER A 37 16.42 -0.43 8.00
CA SER A 37 15.29 0.51 8.02
C SER A 37 15.78 1.92 8.29
N SER A 38 15.35 2.86 7.45
CA SER A 38 15.54 4.31 7.62
C SER A 38 14.63 4.94 8.68
N LYS A 39 13.80 4.14 9.39
CA LYS A 39 12.78 4.61 10.34
C LYS A 39 13.06 4.25 11.81
N LYS A 40 14.31 3.96 12.18
CA LYS A 40 14.67 3.48 13.53
C LYS A 40 14.26 4.43 14.67
N ASP A 41 14.28 5.75 14.43
CA ASP A 41 14.01 6.78 15.46
C ASP A 41 12.57 7.31 15.50
N GLU A 42 11.65 6.78 14.68
CA GLU A 42 10.26 7.21 14.67
C GLU A 42 9.37 6.15 15.36
N ASN A 43 9.16 6.29 16.67
CA ASN A 43 8.49 5.29 17.53
C ASN A 43 7.04 4.92 17.13
N TYR A 44 6.41 5.65 16.22
CA TYR A 44 5.00 5.45 15.84
C TYR A 44 4.76 5.23 14.34
N LYS A 45 5.80 5.06 13.50
CA LYS A 45 5.60 4.81 12.06
C LYS A 45 5.59 3.31 11.72
N ILE A 46 4.57 2.90 10.96
CA ILE A 46 4.48 1.57 10.34
C ILE A 46 5.66 1.38 9.37
N GLY A 47 6.29 0.20 9.43
CA GLY A 47 7.44 -0.16 8.58
C GLY A 47 8.83 0.10 9.19
N LYS A 48 8.93 0.26 10.52
CA LYS A 48 10.19 0.46 11.27
C LYS A 48 11.29 -0.60 11.04
N PHE A 49 10.93 -1.78 10.54
CA PHE A 49 11.89 -2.86 10.29
C PHE A 49 12.29 -2.99 8.81
N GLY A 50 11.65 -2.25 7.90
CA GLY A 50 11.94 -2.37 6.46
C GLY A 50 11.56 -3.73 5.85
N ILE A 51 10.84 -4.58 6.59
CA ILE A 51 10.41 -5.91 6.14
C ILE A 51 9.08 -5.91 5.39
N GLY A 52 8.29 -4.84 5.47
CA GLY A 52 6.93 -4.82 4.94
C GLY A 52 6.87 -5.08 3.44
N PHE A 53 7.74 -4.44 2.67
CA PHE A 53 7.83 -4.66 1.23
C PHE A 53 8.26 -6.09 0.91
N LYS A 54 9.11 -6.72 1.72
CA LYS A 54 9.63 -8.08 1.46
C LYS A 54 8.55 -9.16 1.45
N SER A 55 7.36 -8.88 1.99
CA SER A 55 6.20 -9.79 1.92
C SER A 55 5.77 -10.10 0.48
N VAL A 56 6.05 -9.23 -0.48
CA VAL A 56 5.71 -9.46 -1.89
C VAL A 56 6.46 -10.66 -2.47
N PHE A 57 7.67 -10.97 -1.95
CA PHE A 57 8.47 -12.10 -2.41
C PHE A 57 7.88 -13.47 -2.07
N GLN A 58 6.81 -13.53 -1.25
CA GLN A 58 6.02 -14.75 -1.08
C GLN A 58 5.19 -15.10 -2.33
N TYR A 59 4.96 -14.12 -3.22
CA TYR A 59 4.09 -14.26 -4.39
C TYR A 59 4.81 -14.01 -5.71
N THR A 60 5.93 -13.27 -5.70
CA THR A 60 6.70 -12.93 -6.90
C THR A 60 8.19 -13.12 -6.67
N GLN A 61 8.93 -13.52 -7.71
CA GLN A 61 10.39 -13.47 -7.72
C GLN A 61 10.93 -12.13 -8.23
N THR A 62 10.12 -11.41 -9.02
CA THR A 62 10.55 -10.20 -9.73
C THR A 62 9.47 -9.12 -9.64
N PRO A 63 9.38 -8.37 -8.54
CA PRO A 63 8.50 -7.20 -8.46
C PRO A 63 9.00 -6.10 -9.41
N TYR A 64 8.07 -5.47 -10.11
CA TYR A 64 8.29 -4.33 -11.00
C TYR A 64 7.71 -3.07 -10.37
N VAL A 65 8.39 -1.93 -10.54
CA VAL A 65 7.99 -0.62 -10.07
C VAL A 65 8.09 0.35 -11.23
N TYR A 66 7.00 1.07 -11.50
CA TYR A 66 6.92 2.14 -12.49
C TYR A 66 6.53 3.42 -11.77
N ASP A 67 7.39 4.41 -11.84
CA ASP A 67 7.19 5.73 -11.26
C ASP A 67 7.55 6.81 -12.29
N GLU A 68 7.35 8.09 -11.94
CA GLU A 68 7.50 9.19 -12.91
C GLU A 68 8.89 9.25 -13.54
N ASN A 69 9.93 9.10 -12.72
CA ASN A 69 11.32 9.30 -13.14
C ASN A 69 12.11 8.00 -13.28
N VAL A 70 11.52 6.86 -12.93
CA VAL A 70 12.23 5.58 -12.89
C VAL A 70 11.27 4.41 -13.06
N ALA A 71 11.68 3.44 -13.88
CA ALA A 71 11.06 2.14 -13.98
C ALA A 71 12.13 1.07 -13.76
N PHE A 72 11.90 0.17 -12.81
CA PHE A 72 12.86 -0.86 -12.44
C PHE A 72 12.15 -2.13 -11.96
N ARG A 73 12.85 -3.26 -12.02
CA ARG A 73 12.47 -4.50 -11.32
C ARG A 73 13.50 -4.83 -10.25
N ILE A 74 13.13 -5.69 -9.31
CA ILE A 74 14.08 -6.22 -8.32
C ILE A 74 14.27 -7.72 -8.59
N ARG A 75 15.50 -8.16 -8.83
CA ARG A 75 15.89 -9.57 -8.87
C ARG A 75 16.61 -9.97 -7.59
N ASP A 76 16.67 -11.27 -7.33
CA ASP A 76 17.46 -11.85 -6.23
C ASP A 76 17.21 -11.16 -4.87
N LEU A 77 15.95 -10.75 -4.64
CA LEU A 77 15.44 -10.01 -3.49
C LEU A 77 15.96 -8.57 -3.29
N ILE A 78 17.13 -8.22 -3.85
CA ILE A 78 17.85 -6.97 -3.53
C ILE A 78 18.47 -6.26 -4.74
N VAL A 79 18.46 -6.84 -5.94
CA VAL A 79 19.17 -6.30 -7.10
C VAL A 79 18.20 -5.47 -7.94
N PRO A 80 18.25 -4.12 -7.91
CA PRO A 80 17.44 -3.30 -8.79
C PRO A 80 18.01 -3.31 -10.22
N GLU A 81 17.14 -3.47 -11.21
CA GLU A 81 17.48 -3.39 -12.62
C GLU A 81 16.54 -2.41 -13.31
N LEU A 82 17.10 -1.44 -14.03
CA LEU A 82 16.32 -0.52 -14.85
C LEU A 82 15.60 -1.28 -15.96
N LEU A 83 14.40 -0.84 -16.29
CA LEU A 83 13.64 -1.34 -17.42
C LEU A 83 13.90 -0.46 -18.65
N ASP A 84 13.89 -1.07 -19.83
CA ASP A 84 13.99 -0.33 -21.09
C ASP A 84 12.74 0.54 -21.33
N GLU A 85 11.57 0.02 -20.96
CA GLU A 85 10.30 0.73 -21.06
C GLU A 85 9.97 1.44 -19.74
N SER A 86 9.90 2.77 -19.79
CA SER A 86 9.68 3.62 -18.61
C SER A 86 8.19 3.81 -18.25
N SER A 87 7.28 3.35 -19.11
CA SER A 87 5.83 3.50 -18.93
C SER A 87 5.11 2.16 -18.88
N HIS A 88 3.96 2.13 -18.20
CA HIS A 88 3.08 0.96 -18.17
C HIS A 88 1.65 1.39 -18.52
N PRO A 89 0.90 0.67 -19.38
CA PRO A 89 -0.42 1.11 -19.86
C PRO A 89 -1.47 1.33 -18.76
N MET A 90 -1.34 0.65 -17.63
CA MET A 90 -2.25 0.81 -16.48
C MET A 90 -1.85 1.94 -15.53
N ARG A 91 -0.71 2.60 -15.74
CA ARG A 91 -0.23 3.69 -14.89
C ARG A 91 -0.74 5.02 -15.44
N GLY A 92 -1.54 5.74 -14.65
CA GLY A 92 -1.94 7.10 -14.94
C GLY A 92 -0.82 8.11 -14.69
N LYS A 93 -1.10 9.37 -15.04
CA LYS A 93 -0.20 10.49 -14.72
C LYS A 93 -0.11 10.66 -13.20
N ASP A 94 1.09 10.93 -12.68
CA ASP A 94 1.36 11.16 -11.25
C ASP A 94 1.02 9.97 -10.33
N GLU A 95 0.91 8.76 -10.88
CA GLU A 95 0.73 7.53 -10.12
C GLU A 95 2.05 6.76 -10.00
N THR A 96 2.17 5.94 -8.96
CA THR A 96 3.18 4.89 -8.89
C THR A 96 2.49 3.55 -9.03
N LEU A 97 2.99 2.71 -9.93
CA LEU A 97 2.47 1.37 -10.18
C LEU A 97 3.49 0.33 -9.76
N PHE A 98 3.07 -0.60 -8.90
CA PHE A 98 3.77 -1.84 -8.64
C PHE A 98 3.08 -2.97 -9.40
N TYR A 99 3.88 -3.79 -10.08
CA TYR A 99 3.41 -5.01 -10.71
C TYR A 99 4.16 -6.21 -10.13
N PHE A 100 3.40 -7.16 -9.62
CA PHE A 100 3.88 -8.38 -8.99
C PHE A 100 3.42 -9.59 -9.81
N PRO A 101 4.23 -10.08 -10.77
CA PRO A 101 3.91 -11.29 -11.50
C PRO A 101 3.90 -12.49 -10.56
N PHE A 102 2.95 -13.41 -10.71
CA PHE A 102 2.88 -14.63 -9.90
C PHE A 102 3.83 -15.72 -10.42
N ASN A 103 5.12 -15.41 -10.46
CA ASN A 103 6.19 -16.26 -10.99
C ASN A 103 7.01 -16.96 -9.92
N HIS A 104 6.49 -17.13 -8.71
CA HIS A 104 7.21 -17.80 -7.64
C HIS A 104 7.14 -19.33 -7.78
N GLU A 105 8.29 -20.00 -7.88
CA GLU A 105 8.39 -21.45 -8.10
C GLU A 105 7.57 -22.30 -7.12
N LYS A 106 7.52 -21.89 -5.85
CA LYS A 106 6.80 -22.61 -4.79
C LYS A 106 5.33 -22.22 -4.63
N LYS A 107 4.80 -21.34 -5.49
CA LYS A 107 3.42 -20.85 -5.37
C LYS A 107 2.79 -20.65 -6.74
N GLU A 108 1.82 -21.49 -7.07
CA GLU A 108 1.05 -21.35 -8.30
C GLU A 108 0.28 -20.02 -8.37
N ALA A 109 0.18 -19.46 -9.59
CA ALA A 109 -0.55 -18.21 -9.85
C ALA A 109 -2.01 -18.24 -9.39
N LYS A 110 -2.71 -19.37 -9.58
CA LYS A 110 -4.09 -19.56 -9.13
C LYS A 110 -4.21 -19.47 -7.60
N THR A 111 -3.30 -20.11 -6.89
CA THR A 111 -3.23 -20.10 -5.42
C THR A 111 -2.91 -18.69 -4.91
N ALA A 112 -1.91 -18.03 -5.49
CA ALA A 112 -1.56 -16.64 -5.19
C ALA A 112 -2.77 -15.70 -5.37
N HIS A 113 -3.45 -15.80 -6.51
CA HIS A 113 -4.64 -15.02 -6.81
C HIS A 113 -5.76 -15.27 -5.78
N PHE A 114 -6.07 -16.53 -5.49
CA PHE A 114 -7.11 -16.90 -4.55
C PHE A 114 -6.82 -16.41 -3.12
N GLU A 115 -5.57 -16.55 -2.65
CA GLU A 115 -5.16 -16.06 -1.33
C GLU A 115 -5.32 -14.54 -1.22
N ILE A 116 -4.80 -13.79 -2.20
CA ILE A 116 -4.89 -12.32 -2.21
C ILE A 116 -6.35 -11.87 -2.25
N GLN A 117 -7.16 -12.44 -3.15
CA GLN A 117 -8.59 -12.13 -3.23
C GLN A 117 -9.30 -12.41 -1.90
N SER A 118 -9.13 -13.61 -1.35
CA SER A 118 -9.77 -14.02 -0.10
C SER A 118 -9.41 -13.07 1.05
N ARG A 119 -8.15 -12.60 1.10
CA ARG A 119 -7.71 -11.61 2.10
C ARG A 119 -8.34 -10.24 1.86
N LEU A 120 -8.37 -9.75 0.63
CA LEU A 120 -8.99 -8.48 0.26
C LEU A 120 -10.49 -8.46 0.59
N GLU A 121 -11.20 -9.58 0.49
CA GLU A 121 -12.61 -9.68 0.84
C GLU A 121 -12.89 -9.56 2.35
N VAL A 122 -11.92 -9.94 3.20
CA VAL A 122 -12.11 -10.01 4.67
C VAL A 122 -11.37 -8.94 5.46
N LEU A 123 -10.66 -8.00 4.82
CA LEU A 123 -9.97 -6.91 5.53
C LEU A 123 -10.92 -6.14 6.46
N ARG A 124 -10.41 -5.80 7.65
CA ARG A 124 -11.15 -5.09 8.70
C ARG A 124 -10.44 -3.77 9.00
N PHE A 125 -11.15 -2.66 8.77
CA PHE A 125 -10.70 -1.31 9.11
C PHE A 125 -9.27 -0.96 8.66
N PRO A 126 -8.87 -1.24 7.40
CA PRO A 126 -7.47 -1.06 6.96
C PRO A 126 -6.99 0.39 6.97
N LEU A 127 -7.91 1.36 7.05
CA LEU A 127 -7.63 2.80 6.97
C LEU A 127 -7.61 3.51 8.33
N LEU A 128 -7.97 2.85 9.43
CA LEU A 128 -8.24 3.53 10.70
C LEU A 128 -7.03 4.26 11.29
N PHE A 129 -5.82 3.78 10.99
CA PHE A 129 -4.56 4.32 11.50
C PHE A 129 -3.73 5.04 10.42
N LEU A 130 -4.34 5.33 9.26
CA LEU A 130 -3.66 5.99 8.15
C LEU A 130 -4.08 7.45 8.08
N ASN A 131 -3.09 8.34 8.02
CA ASN A 131 -3.35 9.79 8.04
C ASN A 131 -3.69 10.36 6.66
N ASN A 132 -3.16 9.76 5.60
CA ASN A 132 -3.23 10.32 4.23
C ASN A 132 -4.04 9.44 3.27
N LEU A 133 -4.34 8.18 3.64
CA LEU A 133 -5.06 7.25 2.78
C LEU A 133 -6.52 7.21 3.18
N THR A 134 -7.39 7.73 2.31
CA THR A 134 -8.83 7.82 2.57
C THR A 134 -9.65 6.71 1.91
N GLU A 135 -9.09 6.07 0.88
CA GLU A 135 -9.77 5.04 0.11
C GLU A 135 -8.78 3.98 -0.41
N ILE A 136 -9.22 2.72 -0.40
CA ILE A 136 -8.61 1.62 -1.14
C ILE A 136 -9.70 1.01 -2.01
N ARG A 137 -9.46 0.93 -3.31
CA ARG A 137 -10.30 0.21 -4.27
C ARG A 137 -9.57 -1.02 -4.77
N TRP A 138 -10.29 -2.11 -4.98
CA TRP A 138 -9.72 -3.34 -5.50
C TRP A 138 -10.74 -4.09 -6.37
N GLU A 139 -10.22 -4.84 -7.33
CA GLU A 139 -11.02 -5.64 -8.25
C GLU A 139 -10.28 -6.93 -8.63
N THR A 140 -11.07 -7.97 -8.86
CA THR A 140 -10.64 -9.24 -9.44
C THR A 140 -11.62 -9.66 -10.52
N ASP A 141 -11.31 -10.74 -11.23
CA ASP A 141 -12.20 -11.29 -12.26
C ASP A 141 -13.55 -11.77 -11.67
N LEU A 142 -13.64 -11.96 -10.35
CA LEU A 142 -14.81 -12.52 -9.66
C LEU A 142 -15.61 -11.45 -8.91
N THR A 143 -14.94 -10.47 -8.31
CA THR A 143 -15.60 -9.46 -7.48
C THR A 143 -14.76 -8.20 -7.35
N SER A 144 -15.35 -7.15 -6.82
CA SER A 144 -14.68 -5.89 -6.53
C SER A 144 -15.15 -5.33 -5.20
N GLY A 145 -14.39 -4.40 -4.67
CA GLY A 145 -14.72 -3.78 -3.40
C GLY A 145 -13.93 -2.53 -3.13
N PHE A 146 -14.31 -1.86 -2.05
CA PHE A 146 -13.58 -0.71 -1.55
C PHE A 146 -13.64 -0.62 -0.03
N TYR A 147 -12.66 0.10 0.50
CA TYR A 147 -12.56 0.53 1.88
C TYR A 147 -12.43 2.04 1.87
N LYS A 148 -13.25 2.75 2.64
CA LYS A 148 -13.22 4.21 2.71
C LYS A 148 -13.35 4.67 4.17
N ILE A 149 -12.69 5.76 4.50
CA ILE A 149 -12.90 6.47 5.76
C ILE A 149 -13.50 7.84 5.48
N GLU A 150 -14.52 8.20 6.26
CA GLU A 150 -15.17 9.51 6.21
C GLU A 150 -15.08 10.13 7.60
N ILE A 151 -14.73 11.41 7.64
CA ILE A 151 -14.63 12.20 8.87
C ILE A 151 -15.95 12.92 9.05
N GLU A 152 -16.68 12.61 10.12
CA GLU A 152 -17.91 13.28 10.50
C GLU A 152 -17.62 14.26 11.65
N PRO A 153 -17.58 15.59 11.39
CA PRO A 153 -17.48 16.57 12.47
C PRO A 153 -18.79 16.62 13.25
N GLN A 154 -18.74 16.50 14.58
CA GLN A 154 -19.85 16.87 15.45
C GLN A 154 -19.58 18.21 16.13
N LYS A 155 -20.56 19.12 16.07
CA LYS A 155 -20.57 20.32 16.92
C LYS A 155 -20.73 19.88 18.37
N GLY A 156 -19.77 20.22 19.22
CA GLY A 156 -19.75 19.79 20.62
C GLY A 156 -21.05 20.12 21.37
N GLN A 157 -21.55 19.16 22.16
CA GLN A 157 -22.55 19.44 23.17
C GLN A 157 -21.88 20.10 24.37
N LYS A 158 -22.42 21.22 24.84
CA LYS A 158 -21.97 21.90 26.07
C LYS A 158 -22.16 20.95 27.26
N THR A 159 -21.09 20.41 27.80
CA THR A 159 -21.10 19.81 29.15
C THR A 159 -20.58 20.81 30.17
N GLN A 160 -21.25 20.83 31.32
CA GLN A 160 -21.06 21.78 32.40
C GLN A 160 -19.70 21.54 33.10
N LYS A 161 -18.65 22.23 32.61
CA LYS A 161 -17.28 22.49 33.13
C LYS A 161 -16.24 22.38 32.00
N ASP A 162 -16.04 23.49 31.31
CA ASP A 162 -14.81 23.96 30.64
C ASP A 162 -13.82 22.96 30.00
N PHE A 163 -14.30 22.02 29.19
CA PHE A 163 -13.50 21.44 28.10
C PHE A 163 -14.40 21.09 26.91
N THR A 164 -14.59 22.02 25.96
CA THR A 164 -15.05 21.66 24.61
C THR A 164 -13.90 20.95 23.90
N LYS A 165 -13.83 19.61 24.01
CA LYS A 165 -13.09 18.82 23.02
C LYS A 165 -14.00 18.60 21.83
N ASP A 166 -13.56 19.07 20.66
CA ASP A 166 -14.17 18.66 19.39
C ASP A 166 -13.97 17.15 19.26
N VAL A 167 -15.06 16.39 19.36
CA VAL A 167 -15.04 14.94 19.12
C VAL A 167 -15.20 14.73 17.64
N VAL A 168 -14.18 14.13 17.02
CA VAL A 168 -14.19 13.77 15.61
C VAL A 168 -14.58 12.31 15.49
N PHE A 169 -15.68 12.02 14.79
CA PHE A 169 -16.09 10.65 14.53
C PHE A 169 -15.51 10.18 13.20
N LEU A 170 -14.98 8.95 13.20
CA LEU A 170 -14.52 8.29 11.99
C LEU A 170 -15.55 7.25 11.56
N LYS A 171 -16.08 7.39 10.35
CA LYS A 171 -16.96 6.40 9.73
C LYS A 171 -16.14 5.55 8.76
N SER A 172 -15.94 4.28 9.12
CA SER A 172 -15.31 3.30 8.23
C SER A 172 -16.36 2.58 7.40
N ILE A 173 -16.20 2.60 6.09
CA ILE A 173 -17.11 2.00 5.11
C ILE A 173 -16.35 0.91 4.36
N LYS A 174 -16.99 -0.25 4.21
CA LYS A 174 -16.50 -1.38 3.42
C LYS A 174 -17.59 -1.84 2.47
N GLN A 175 -17.22 -2.09 1.22
CA GLN A 175 -18.07 -2.77 0.25
C GLN A 175 -17.32 -3.93 -0.40
N VAL A 176 -18.00 -5.07 -0.53
CA VAL A 176 -17.53 -6.25 -1.29
C VAL A 176 -18.69 -6.76 -2.13
N GLY A 177 -18.56 -6.70 -3.45
CA GLY A 177 -19.67 -6.84 -4.38
C GLY A 177 -20.82 -5.88 -4.00
N ASN A 178 -22.02 -6.42 -3.83
CA ASN A 178 -23.21 -5.65 -3.45
C ASN A 178 -23.38 -5.47 -1.93
N LYS A 179 -22.49 -6.06 -1.10
CA LYS A 179 -22.60 -6.03 0.36
C LYS A 179 -21.82 -4.84 0.91
N LYS A 180 -22.54 -3.84 1.43
CA LYS A 180 -21.97 -2.67 2.11
C LYS A 180 -22.12 -2.78 3.63
N LYS A 181 -21.08 -2.42 4.38
CA LYS A 181 -21.07 -2.35 5.84
C LYS A 181 -20.39 -1.06 6.28
N GLU A 182 -20.89 -0.47 7.36
CA GLU A 182 -20.29 0.73 7.95
C GLU A 182 -20.17 0.59 9.48
N ARG A 183 -19.17 1.25 10.04
CA ARG A 183 -18.96 1.33 11.50
C ARG A 183 -18.43 2.70 11.88
N LYS A 184 -19.00 3.29 12.92
CA LYS A 184 -18.54 4.54 13.52
C LYS A 184 -17.57 4.28 14.66
N PHE A 185 -16.55 5.12 14.76
CA PHE A 185 -15.54 5.15 15.82
C PHE A 185 -15.51 6.56 16.42
N CYS A 186 -15.35 6.64 17.74
CA CYS A 186 -15.20 7.85 18.54
C CYS A 186 -13.77 7.97 19.03
#